data_AF-A0A395GK90-F1
#
_entry.id   AF-A0A395GK90-F1
#
_cell.length_a   1.000
_cell.length_b   1.000
_cell.length_c   1.000
_cell.angle_alpha   90.00
_cell.angle_beta   90.00
_cell.angle_gamma   90.00
#
_symmetry.space_group_name_H-M   'P 1'
#
loop_
_entity.id
_entity.type
_entity.pdbx_description
1 polymer ?
#
loop_
_entity_poly.entity_id
_entity_poly.type
_entity_poly.pdbx_seq_one_letter_code
_entity_poly.pdbx_strand_id
1 'polypeptide(L)'
;GEPIQHEQLFAYTNGRFLVNEKAEMSKRYAKFDLTALCDTVSALPQICSPIATIDKMEGGFNKALLMTAQNGKQIIAKIPFPSLVPQQYTTASEVAVLKYGILRNPCYSTFR
;
A
#
# COMPACT_ATOMS: atom_id res chain seq x y z
N GLY A 1 -17.74 4.99 -11.99
CA GLY A 1 -17.50 3.91 -11.03
C GLY A 1 -18.03 4.36 -9.70
N GLU A 2 -18.75 3.51 -8.98
CA GLU A 2 -19.28 3.86 -7.67
C GLU A 2 -18.14 4.22 -6.70
N PRO A 3 -18.30 5.26 -5.86
CA PRO A 3 -17.30 5.61 -4.87
C PRO A 3 -17.15 4.46 -3.86
N ILE A 4 -15.91 3.99 -3.70
CA ILE A 4 -15.58 2.92 -2.75
C ILE A 4 -15.88 3.44 -1.33
N GLN A 5 -16.75 2.74 -0.61
CA GLN A 5 -17.09 3.09 0.77
C GLN A 5 -15.89 2.84 1.70
N HIS A 6 -15.82 3.57 2.82
CA HIS A 6 -14.69 3.50 3.76
C HIS A 6 -14.40 2.07 4.24
N GLU A 7 -15.44 1.31 4.63
CA GLU A 7 -15.30 -0.12 4.98
C GLU A 7 -14.78 -1.01 3.85
N GLN A 8 -15.09 -0.67 2.59
CA GLN A 8 -14.65 -1.44 1.42
C GLN A 8 -13.16 -1.25 1.13
N LEU A 9 -12.53 -0.18 1.64
CA LEU A 9 -11.08 -0.05 1.62
C LEU A 9 -10.43 -1.17 2.44
N PHE A 10 -10.98 -1.49 3.60
CA PHE A 10 -10.44 -2.51 4.51
C PHE A 10 -10.73 -3.94 4.06
N ALA A 11 -11.93 -4.19 3.53
CA ALA A 11 -12.36 -5.51 3.07
C ALA A 11 -11.57 -5.99 1.84
N TYR A 12 -11.55 -7.31 1.60
CA TYR A 12 -11.10 -7.87 0.31
C TYR A 12 -12.26 -7.82 -0.68
N THR A 13 -12.04 -7.25 -1.88
CA THR A 13 -13.09 -7.03 -2.90
C THR A 13 -12.73 -7.55 -4.28
N ASN A 14 -11.48 -7.97 -4.52
CA ASN A 14 -11.00 -8.30 -5.87
C ASN A 14 -11.29 -9.74 -6.32
N GLY A 15 -11.89 -10.56 -5.46
CA GLY A 15 -12.25 -11.93 -5.84
C GLY A 15 -12.94 -12.73 -4.74
N ARG A 16 -13.17 -14.00 -5.05
CA ARG A 16 -13.73 -15.01 -4.15
C ARG A 16 -12.77 -16.17 -3.98
N PHE A 17 -12.83 -16.85 -2.85
CA PHE A 17 -12.02 -18.04 -2.60
C PHE A 17 -12.85 -19.30 -2.80
N LEU A 18 -12.27 -20.30 -3.46
CA LEU A 18 -12.91 -21.59 -3.72
C LEU A 18 -13.14 -22.39 -2.43
N VAL A 19 -12.30 -22.19 -1.42
CA VAL A 19 -12.32 -22.92 -0.15
C VAL A 19 -12.16 -21.92 1.00
N ASN A 20 -12.90 -22.15 2.10
CA ASN A 20 -12.79 -21.36 3.33
C ASN A 20 -12.93 -19.84 3.13
N GLU A 21 -13.84 -19.41 2.25
CA GLU A 21 -14.02 -18.01 1.85
C GLU A 21 -14.06 -17.03 3.02
N LYS A 22 -14.89 -17.31 4.03
CA LYS A 22 -15.00 -16.44 5.21
C LYS A 22 -13.67 -16.30 5.96
N ALA A 23 -12.90 -17.39 6.07
CA ALA A 23 -11.60 -17.36 6.75
C ALA A 23 -10.55 -16.62 5.91
N GLU A 24 -10.50 -16.87 4.60
CA GLU A 24 -9.56 -16.21 3.68
C GLU A 24 -9.85 -14.71 3.51
N MET A 25 -11.13 -14.31 3.53
CA MET A 25 -11.52 -12.90 3.57
C MET A 25 -11.16 -12.24 4.90
N SER A 26 -11.38 -12.93 6.03
CA SER A 26 -11.02 -12.41 7.35
C SER A 26 -9.50 -12.22 7.49
N LYS A 27 -8.69 -13.13 6.96
CA LYS A 27 -7.22 -13.01 6.93
C LYS A 27 -6.72 -11.84 6.05
N ARG A 28 -7.54 -11.33 5.14
CA ARG A 28 -7.22 -10.21 4.23
C ARG A 28 -7.91 -8.92 4.63
N TYR A 29 -8.67 -8.93 5.71
CA TYR A 29 -9.20 -7.73 6.31
C TYR A 29 -8.08 -7.03 7.06
N ALA A 30 -7.75 -5.81 6.63
CA ALA A 30 -6.75 -4.97 7.29
C ALA A 30 -7.37 -3.62 7.56
N LYS A 31 -7.66 -3.33 8.83
CA LYS A 31 -8.09 -2.01 9.29
C LYS A 31 -6.85 -1.16 9.53
N PHE A 32 -6.84 0.04 8.96
CA PHE A 32 -5.79 1.03 9.12
C PHE A 32 -6.42 2.41 9.27
N ASP A 33 -5.68 3.35 9.83
CA ASP A 33 -6.12 4.73 9.96
C ASP A 33 -5.88 5.47 8.63
N LEU A 34 -6.97 5.70 7.89
CA LEU A 34 -6.93 6.40 6.60
C LEU A 34 -6.47 7.86 6.77
N THR A 35 -6.91 8.51 7.84
CA THR A 35 -6.58 9.91 8.11
C THR A 35 -5.10 10.05 8.40
N ALA A 36 -4.57 9.24 9.31
CA ALA A 36 -3.14 9.23 9.62
C ALA A 36 -2.28 8.87 8.39
N LEU A 37 -2.76 7.97 7.53
CA LEU A 37 -2.09 7.65 6.27
C LEU A 37 -2.06 8.85 5.32
N CYS A 38 -3.19 9.53 5.11
CA CYS A 38 -3.27 10.73 4.29
C CYS A 38 -2.35 11.83 4.83
N ASP A 39 -2.36 12.09 6.13
CA ASP A 39 -1.51 13.10 6.77
C ASP A 39 -0.03 12.79 6.57
N THR A 40 0.35 11.53 6.76
CA THR A 40 1.72 11.05 6.55
C THR A 40 2.14 11.26 5.10
N VAL A 41 1.28 10.89 4.14
CA VAL A 41 1.59 11.01 2.72
C VAL A 41 1.65 12.47 2.29
N SER A 42 0.74 13.31 2.77
CA SER A 42 0.73 14.74 2.48
C SER A 42 1.96 15.46 3.06
N ALA A 43 2.49 14.99 4.18
CA ALA A 43 3.71 15.51 4.79
C ALA A 43 5.00 15.07 4.08
N LEU A 44 4.95 14.11 3.16
CA LEU A 44 6.14 13.65 2.43
C LEU A 44 6.73 14.80 1.59
N PRO A 45 8.05 15.04 1.62
CA PRO A 45 8.69 16.12 0.85
C PRO A 45 8.40 16.03 -0.65
N GLN A 46 8.30 14.81 -1.18
CA GLN A 46 7.99 14.56 -2.58
C GLN A 46 6.53 14.88 -2.92
N ILE A 47 5.58 14.80 -1.98
CA ILE A 47 4.16 15.10 -2.21
C ILE A 47 3.84 16.53 -1.80
N CYS A 48 4.04 16.89 -0.53
CA CYS A 48 3.80 18.22 0.04
C CYS A 48 2.46 18.84 -0.40
N SER A 49 1.40 18.04 -0.38
CA SER A 49 0.08 18.41 -0.88
C SER A 49 -1.01 17.50 -0.33
N PRO A 50 -2.23 17.98 -0.07
CA PRO A 50 -3.36 17.16 0.36
C PRO A 50 -3.69 16.04 -0.64
N ILE A 51 -4.14 14.90 -0.13
CA ILE A 51 -4.62 13.79 -0.95
C ILE A 51 -5.99 14.13 -1.51
N ALA A 52 -6.14 14.03 -2.82
CA ALA A 52 -7.37 14.31 -3.54
C ALA A 52 -8.19 13.03 -3.79
N THR A 53 -7.53 11.95 -4.20
CA THR A 53 -8.19 10.68 -4.50
C THR A 53 -7.39 9.49 -3.97
N ILE A 54 -8.12 8.42 -3.64
CA ILE A 54 -7.55 7.15 -3.20
C ILE A 54 -8.22 6.04 -4.00
N ASP A 55 -7.45 5.39 -4.84
CA ASP A 55 -7.88 4.25 -5.64
C ASP A 55 -7.35 2.97 -5.01
N LYS A 56 -8.26 2.05 -4.69
CA LYS A 56 -7.91 0.77 -4.08
C LYS A 56 -7.36 -0.18 -5.13
N MET A 57 -6.10 -0.58 -4.99
CA MET A 57 -5.43 -1.58 -5.80
C MET A 57 -5.15 -2.83 -4.97
N GLU A 58 -5.97 -3.86 -5.10
CA GLU A 58 -5.82 -5.04 -4.25
C GLU A 58 -4.94 -6.11 -4.92
N GLY A 59 -3.83 -6.47 -4.28
CA GLY A 59 -2.96 -7.58 -4.68
C GLY A 59 -3.20 -8.84 -3.84
N GLY A 60 -2.64 -9.98 -4.27
CA GLY A 60 -2.87 -11.27 -3.59
C GLY A 60 -2.35 -11.35 -2.15
N PHE A 61 -1.25 -10.64 -1.85
CA PHE A 61 -0.54 -10.69 -0.55
C PHE A 61 -0.46 -9.35 0.18
N ASN A 62 -0.80 -8.25 -0.49
CA ASN A 62 -0.81 -6.91 0.10
C ASN A 62 -2.00 -6.13 -0.44
N LYS A 63 -2.55 -5.23 0.36
CA LYS A 63 -3.47 -4.21 -0.10
C LYS A 63 -2.64 -3.01 -0.55
N ALA A 64 -2.79 -2.56 -1.79
CA ALA A 64 -2.17 -1.34 -2.28
C ALA A 64 -3.23 -0.25 -2.45
N LEU A 65 -2.88 0.99 -2.15
CA LEU A 65 -3.73 2.16 -2.35
C LEU A 65 -2.94 3.13 -3.19
N LEU A 66 -3.46 3.45 -4.37
CA LEU A 66 -2.94 4.53 -5.19
C LEU A 66 -3.53 5.83 -4.68
N MET A 67 -2.70 6.67 -4.08
CA MET A 67 -3.08 7.96 -3.52
C MET A 67 -2.60 9.05 -4.47
N THR A 68 -3.52 9.87 -4.95
CA THR A 68 -3.21 11.01 -5.84
C THR A 68 -3.40 12.29 -5.06
N ALA A 69 -2.35 13.11 -4.98
CA ALA A 69 -2.38 14.42 -4.36
C ALA A 69 -2.94 15.49 -5.29
N GLN A 70 -3.38 16.62 -4.72
CA GLN A 70 -3.95 17.74 -5.50
C GLN A 70 -2.97 18.33 -6.51
N ASN A 71 -1.66 18.23 -6.26
CA ASN A 71 -0.62 18.64 -7.21
C ASN A 71 -0.36 17.62 -8.34
N GLY A 72 -1.21 16.60 -8.46
CA GLY A 72 -1.11 15.56 -9.49
C GLY A 72 -0.06 14.48 -9.20
N LYS A 73 0.68 14.56 -8.10
CA LYS A 73 1.66 13.53 -7.73
C LYS A 73 0.96 12.31 -7.15
N GLN A 74 1.50 11.14 -7.46
CA GLN A 74 0.92 9.86 -7.08
C GLN A 74 1.89 9.04 -6.24
N ILE A 75 1.33 8.27 -5.31
CA ILE A 75 2.09 7.36 -4.46
C ILE A 75 1.27 6.11 -4.16
N ILE A 76 1.96 4.97 -4.06
CA ILE A 76 1.32 3.70 -3.75
C ILE A 76 1.64 3.35 -2.30
N ALA A 77 0.64 3.41 -1.43
CA ALA A 77 0.72 2.91 -0.07
C ALA A 77 0.45 1.39 -0.06
N LYS A 78 1.43 0.59 0.35
CA LYS A 78 1.29 -0.86 0.48
C LYS A 78 1.08 -1.24 1.93
N ILE A 79 0.01 -2.00 2.19
CA ILE A 79 -0.40 -2.47 3.50
C ILE A 79 -0.35 -4.00 3.47
N PRO A 80 0.61 -4.64 4.17
CA PRO A 80 0.70 -6.08 4.21
C PRO A 80 -0.48 -6.69 4.96
N PHE A 81 -0.89 -7.90 4.57
CA PHE A 81 -1.90 -8.67 5.30
C PHE A 81 -1.23 -9.41 6.47
N PRO A 82 -1.41 -8.98 7.74
CA PRO A 82 -0.63 -9.51 8.86
C PRO A 82 -0.85 -11.00 9.10
N SER A 83 -2.05 -11.49 8.78
CA SER A 83 -2.49 -12.87 8.98
C SER A 83 -2.12 -13.84 7.85
N LEU A 84 -1.57 -13.35 6.73
CA LEU A 84 -1.15 -14.20 5.61
C LEU A 84 0.34 -14.49 5.59
N VAL A 85 1.15 -13.66 6.26
CA VAL A 85 2.59 -13.84 6.33
C VAL A 85 2.94 -13.98 7.81
N PRO A 86 3.38 -15.17 8.26
CA PRO A 86 3.90 -15.33 9.62
C PRO A 86 4.96 -14.26 9.90
N GLN A 87 4.90 -13.60 11.05
CA GLN A 87 5.73 -12.44 11.43
C GLN A 87 7.24 -12.68 11.22
N GLN A 88 7.68 -13.94 11.32
CA GLN A 88 9.05 -14.41 11.06
C GLN A 88 9.51 -14.32 9.59
N TYR A 89 8.60 -14.24 8.62
CA TYR A 89 8.89 -14.11 7.19
C TYR A 89 8.70 -12.68 6.64
N THR A 90 8.11 -11.78 7.43
CA THR A 90 7.85 -10.39 7.04
C THR A 90 9.14 -9.58 6.90
N THR A 91 10.11 -9.81 7.80
CA THR A 91 11.34 -8.99 7.88
C THR A 91 12.39 -9.36 6.82
N ALA A 92 12.40 -10.59 6.32
CA ALA A 92 13.46 -11.09 5.43
C ALA A 92 13.16 -10.87 3.93
N SER A 93 11.90 -11.00 3.49
CA SER A 93 11.58 -11.00 2.06
C SER A 93 11.21 -9.64 1.46
N GLU A 94 10.91 -8.62 2.26
CA GLU A 94 10.59 -7.27 1.75
C GLU A 94 11.84 -6.37 1.63
N VAL A 95 12.79 -6.53 2.55
CA VAL A 95 14.09 -5.80 2.51
C VAL A 95 14.96 -6.28 1.34
N ALA A 96 14.84 -7.54 0.93
CA ALA A 96 15.62 -8.09 -0.17
C ALA A 96 15.22 -7.49 -1.54
N VAL A 97 13.93 -7.18 -1.75
CA VAL A 97 13.44 -6.59 -3.00
C VAL A 97 13.73 -5.08 -3.05
N LEU A 98 13.69 -4.38 -1.92
CA LEU A 98 14.10 -2.97 -1.85
C LEU A 98 15.63 -2.79 -2.00
N LYS A 99 16.45 -3.77 -1.58
CA LYS A 99 17.90 -3.73 -1.81
C LYS A 99 18.32 -4.02 -3.26
N TYR A 100 17.51 -4.72 -4.05
CA TYR A 100 17.87 -5.06 -5.43
C TYR A 100 17.46 -4.01 -6.47
N GLY A 101 16.59 -3.05 -6.11
CA GLY A 101 16.20 -1.93 -6.97
C GLY A 101 17.06 -0.67 -6.87
N ILE A 102 17.87 -0.53 -5.81
CA ILE A 102 18.68 0.68 -5.52
C ILE A 102 20.16 0.49 -5.94
N LEU A 103 20.47 -0.40 -6.88
CA LEU A 103 21.84 -0.54 -7.43
C LEU A 103 21.93 -0.35 -8.96
N ARG A 104 20.96 0.31 -9.60
CA ARG A 104 21.10 0.72 -11.02
C ARG A 104 20.69 2.15 -11.33
N ASN A 105 21.11 3.10 -10.50
CA ASN A 105 21.37 4.46 -10.99
C ASN A 105 22.47 5.14 -10.16
N PRO A 106 23.77 4.97 -10.51
CA PRO A 106 24.80 5.85 -10.04
C PRO A 106 24.70 7.15 -10.85
N CYS A 107 23.79 8.06 -10.47
CA CYS A 107 23.91 9.44 -10.93
C CYS A 107 24.86 10.15 -9.96
N TYR A 108 26.12 10.26 -10.39
CA TYR A 108 27.17 11.02 -9.74
C TYR A 108 26.76 12.49 -9.59
N SER A 109 26.78 13.02 -8.37
CA SER A 109 27.05 14.45 -8.15
C SER A 109 28.16 14.56 -7.11
N THR A 110 29.39 14.68 -7.60
CA THR A 110 30.53 15.10 -6.80
C THR A 110 30.29 16.56 -6.41
N PHE A 111 30.18 16.82 -5.10
CA PHE A 111 30.42 18.14 -4.55
C PHE A 111 31.93 18.41 -4.62
N ARG A 112 32.34 19.33 -5.50
CA ARG A 112 33.28 20.42 -5.20
C ARG A 112 33.33 21.40 -6.37
#